data_AF-A0A0R2I1C5-F1
#
_entry.id   AF-A0A0R2I1C5-F1
#
_cell.length_a   1.000
_cell.length_b   1.000
_cell.length_c   1.000
_cell.angle_alpha   90.00
_cell.angle_beta   90.00
_cell.angle_gamma   90.00
#
_symmetry.space_group_name_H-M   'P 1'
#
loop_
_entity.id
_entity.type
_entity.pdbx_description
1 polymer ?
#
loop_
_entity_poly.entity_id
_entity_poly.type
_entity_poly.pdbx_seq_one_letter_code
_entity_poly.pdbx_strand_id
1 'polypeptide(L)'
;MVKMKKNLLTSLVTASVLGSVMGGVIVHAEEADNKGSNGNVGFKTPANGALTLLEVADLNFGDHEISGSDETYKTETDSKATVQDLRGTETGWELRLAQDGQFMNGEKELTNAQITLDTQELDANSTAIANVKSNVVLNPNGDSSVIMDANKGQGNGLATENFKTGNASLSVPGVTTKVIGQYTTTLTWTLMDSVSNQ
;
A
#
# COMPACT_ATOMS: atom_id res chain seq x y z
N MET A 1 22.00 -2.02 -33.62
CA MET A 1 23.46 -1.98 -33.84
C MET A 1 23.93 -0.55 -33.57
N VAL A 2 24.50 -0.27 -32.39
CA VAL A 2 25.09 1.04 -32.06
C VAL A 2 26.54 0.79 -31.65
N LYS A 3 27.47 1.38 -32.42
CA LYS A 3 28.93 1.26 -32.23
C LYS A 3 29.38 2.09 -31.02
N MET A 4 30.02 1.47 -30.03
CA MET A 4 30.86 2.18 -29.06
C MET A 4 32.26 2.40 -29.65
N LYS A 5 32.71 3.66 -29.73
CA LYS A 5 34.10 4.03 -30.03
C LYS A 5 34.95 3.90 -28.75
N LYS A 6 36.08 3.20 -28.83
CA LYS A 6 37.12 3.17 -27.79
C LYS A 6 38.09 4.32 -28.00
N ASN A 7 38.25 5.18 -26.99
CA ASN A 7 39.31 6.19 -26.98
C ASN A 7 40.44 5.70 -26.07
N LEU A 8 41.64 5.51 -26.63
CA LEU A 8 42.88 5.35 -25.87
C LEU A 8 43.48 6.74 -25.61
N LEU A 9 43.84 7.03 -24.37
CA LEU A 9 44.63 8.20 -24.00
C LEU A 9 45.91 7.74 -23.29
N THR A 10 47.03 7.87 -24.01
CA THR A 10 48.40 7.72 -23.54
C THR A 10 48.81 9.04 -22.89
N SER A 11 49.26 9.04 -21.61
CA SER A 11 49.86 10.24 -21.00
C SER A 11 51.27 9.94 -20.52
N LEU A 12 52.23 10.63 -21.15
CA LEU A 12 53.65 10.71 -20.81
C LEU A 12 53.82 11.60 -19.57
N VAL A 13 54.67 11.24 -18.61
CA VAL A 13 55.05 12.12 -17.49
C VAL A 13 56.53 12.47 -17.62
N THR A 14 56.85 13.77 -17.67
CA THR A 14 58.22 14.31 -17.60
C THR A 14 58.41 15.12 -16.32
N ALA A 15 59.53 14.86 -15.64
CA ALA A 15 60.08 15.49 -14.42
C ALA A 15 60.42 17.00 -14.62
N SER A 16 60.85 17.85 -13.69
CA SER A 16 61.32 17.85 -12.27
C SER A 16 61.46 19.36 -11.87
N VAL A 17 61.79 19.71 -10.60
CA VAL A 17 62.89 20.65 -10.21
C VAL A 17 62.91 20.93 -8.69
N LEU A 18 64.14 20.99 -8.14
CA LEU A 18 64.54 21.32 -6.76
C LEU A 18 64.38 22.81 -6.41
N GLY A 19 64.19 23.11 -5.11
CA GLY A 19 64.45 24.45 -4.54
C GLY A 19 64.29 24.49 -3.01
N SER A 20 65.36 24.79 -2.28
CA SER A 20 65.44 24.92 -0.82
C SER A 20 65.25 26.37 -0.36
N VAL A 21 64.35 26.66 0.59
CA VAL A 21 64.49 27.77 1.58
C VAL A 21 63.50 27.65 2.75
N MET A 22 63.97 28.07 3.93
CA MET A 22 63.32 28.03 5.24
C MET A 22 62.14 29.03 5.35
N GLY A 23 61.06 28.63 6.02
CA GLY A 23 59.94 29.51 6.39
C GLY A 23 58.71 28.69 6.75
N GLY A 24 58.07 29.00 7.90
CA GLY A 24 57.05 28.15 8.53
C GLY A 24 55.98 27.63 7.58
N VAL A 25 55.78 26.31 7.59
CA VAL A 25 54.76 25.66 6.76
C VAL A 25 53.71 25.10 7.72
N ILE A 26 52.54 25.75 7.76
CA ILE A 26 51.33 25.00 8.07
C ILE A 26 51.23 24.01 6.91
N VAL A 27 51.52 22.75 7.19
CA VAL A 27 51.47 21.66 6.21
C VAL A 27 50.00 21.51 5.80
N HIS A 28 49.58 22.25 4.79
CA HIS A 28 48.35 21.93 4.07
C HIS A 28 48.71 20.75 3.19
N ALA A 29 48.17 19.58 3.51
CA ALA A 29 48.26 18.42 2.64
C ALA A 29 47.60 18.79 1.31
N GLU A 30 48.40 18.88 0.25
CA GLU A 30 47.91 19.02 -1.12
C GLU A 30 47.48 17.63 -1.61
N GLU A 31 46.21 17.48 -2.00
CA GLU A 31 45.74 16.25 -2.62
C GLU A 31 46.41 16.09 -3.99
N ALA A 32 47.38 15.17 -4.08
CA ALA A 32 48.34 15.15 -5.19
C ALA A 32 47.81 14.52 -6.50
N ASP A 33 46.77 13.68 -6.47
CA ASP A 33 46.09 13.19 -7.67
C ASP A 33 44.77 12.50 -7.28
N ASN A 34 43.62 13.07 -7.67
CA ASN A 34 42.31 12.44 -7.54
C ASN A 34 41.81 11.95 -8.90
N LYS A 35 41.52 10.64 -9.01
CA LYS A 35 40.88 10.03 -10.19
C LYS A 35 39.46 9.60 -9.86
N GLY A 36 38.48 10.10 -10.62
CA GLY A 36 37.10 9.64 -10.58
C GLY A 36 36.85 8.48 -11.55
N SER A 37 35.89 7.61 -11.22
CA SER A 37 35.33 6.60 -12.12
C SER A 37 33.81 6.52 -11.92
N ASN A 38 33.09 5.89 -12.85
CA ASN A 38 31.62 5.81 -12.82
C ASN A 38 31.14 4.40 -12.47
N GLY A 39 30.13 4.29 -11.60
CA GLY A 39 29.31 3.08 -11.44
C GLY A 39 27.97 3.25 -12.16
N ASN A 40 27.41 2.18 -12.74
CA ASN A 40 26.13 2.24 -13.46
C ASN A 40 25.21 1.09 -13.04
N VAL A 41 23.93 1.40 -12.79
CA VAL A 41 22.86 0.43 -12.53
C VAL A 41 21.59 0.91 -13.24
N GLY A 42 20.77 -0.02 -13.73
CA GLY A 42 19.49 0.29 -14.38
C GLY A 42 18.42 -0.69 -13.93
N PHE A 43 17.19 -0.18 -13.80
CA PHE A 43 16.02 -0.95 -13.38
C PHE A 43 14.95 -0.88 -14.47
N LYS A 44 14.10 -1.91 -14.51
CA LYS A 44 12.94 -1.97 -15.40
C LYS A 44 11.74 -2.48 -14.61
N THR A 45 10.56 -2.01 -14.97
CA THR A 45 9.31 -2.52 -14.43
C THR A 45 9.18 -4.03 -14.69
N PRO A 46 8.68 -4.83 -13.74
CA PRO A 46 8.34 -6.22 -13.99
C PRO A 46 7.35 -6.38 -15.15
N ALA A 47 7.49 -7.44 -15.94
CA ALA A 47 6.63 -7.66 -17.10
C ALA A 47 5.16 -7.90 -16.72
N ASN A 48 4.92 -8.50 -15.54
CA ASN A 48 3.60 -8.81 -14.99
C ASN A 48 3.59 -8.49 -13.50
N GLY A 49 2.39 -8.27 -12.94
CA GLY A 49 2.20 -8.09 -11.49
C GLY A 49 2.86 -6.83 -10.93
N ALA A 50 3.13 -5.82 -11.78
CA ALA A 50 3.77 -4.58 -11.34
C ALA A 50 2.86 -3.76 -10.40
N LEU A 51 1.54 -3.90 -10.49
CA LEU A 51 0.58 -3.44 -9.49
C LEU A 51 -0.33 -4.62 -9.14
N THR A 52 -0.32 -5.06 -7.89
CA THR A 52 -1.01 -6.29 -7.46
C THR A 52 -1.64 -6.12 -6.08
N LEU A 53 -2.85 -6.63 -5.93
CA LEU A 53 -3.49 -6.88 -4.64
C LEU A 53 -3.09 -8.29 -4.17
N LEU A 54 -2.15 -8.36 -3.22
CA LEU A 54 -1.54 -9.62 -2.77
C LEU A 54 -2.45 -10.39 -1.80
N GLU A 55 -3.22 -9.66 -1.01
CA GLU A 55 -4.08 -10.20 0.05
C GLU A 55 -5.27 -9.26 0.26
N VAL A 56 -6.41 -9.83 0.63
CA VAL A 56 -7.62 -9.11 1.00
C VAL A 56 -8.10 -9.57 2.37
N ALA A 57 -8.77 -8.68 3.09
CA ALA A 57 -9.24 -8.95 4.43
C ALA A 57 -10.59 -9.68 4.41
N ASP A 58 -10.70 -10.74 5.20
CA ASP A 58 -11.99 -11.29 5.59
C ASP A 58 -12.53 -10.54 6.82
N LEU A 59 -13.83 -10.24 6.83
CA LEU A 59 -14.53 -9.59 7.93
C LEU A 59 -15.43 -10.60 8.64
N ASN A 60 -14.93 -11.21 9.71
CA ASN A 60 -15.68 -12.18 10.50
C ASN A 60 -16.23 -11.53 11.78
N PHE A 61 -17.56 -11.44 11.87
CA PHE A 61 -18.27 -10.84 13.01
C PHE A 61 -18.67 -11.83 14.12
N GLY A 62 -18.34 -13.12 13.97
CA GLY A 62 -18.59 -14.14 14.99
C GLY A 62 -20.03 -14.67 15.05
N ASP A 63 -20.29 -15.49 16.08
CA ASP A 63 -21.59 -16.09 16.39
C ASP A 63 -22.24 -15.37 17.58
N HIS A 64 -23.52 -15.01 17.45
CA HIS A 64 -24.25 -14.26 18.48
C HIS A 64 -25.64 -14.84 18.72
N GLU A 65 -26.14 -14.68 19.95
CA GLU A 65 -27.53 -14.98 20.26
C GLU A 65 -28.48 -14.03 19.51
N ILE A 66 -29.66 -14.53 19.13
CA ILE A 66 -30.68 -13.69 18.47
C ILE A 66 -31.17 -12.63 19.45
N SER A 67 -30.96 -11.35 19.09
CA SER A 67 -31.47 -10.18 19.82
C SER A 67 -32.61 -9.51 19.05
N GLY A 68 -33.62 -9.06 19.80
CA GLY A 68 -34.68 -8.17 19.32
C GLY A 68 -34.33 -6.69 19.44
N SER A 69 -33.16 -6.36 20.02
CA SER A 69 -32.63 -5.00 20.12
C SER A 69 -31.69 -4.69 18.93
N ASP A 70 -31.42 -3.41 18.70
CA ASP A 70 -30.34 -2.99 17.82
C ASP A 70 -29.01 -3.43 18.42
N GLU A 71 -28.18 -4.12 17.63
CA GLU A 71 -26.88 -4.64 18.07
C GLU A 71 -25.78 -4.20 17.11
N THR A 72 -24.55 -4.11 17.63
CA THR A 72 -23.35 -3.86 16.84
C THR A 72 -22.31 -4.93 17.14
N TYR A 73 -21.98 -5.72 16.12
CA TYR A 73 -21.01 -6.80 16.22
C TYR A 73 -19.67 -6.36 15.65
N LYS A 74 -18.58 -6.65 16.35
CA LYS A 74 -17.22 -6.29 15.93
C LYS A 74 -16.51 -7.50 15.35
N THR A 75 -15.55 -7.28 14.45
CA THR A 75 -14.75 -8.39 13.92
C THR A 75 -13.98 -9.10 15.03
N GLU A 76 -13.94 -10.43 15.00
CA GLU A 76 -13.33 -11.25 16.06
C GLU A 76 -11.89 -11.68 15.74
N THR A 77 -11.51 -11.65 14.46
CA THR A 77 -10.20 -12.12 13.98
C THR A 77 -9.43 -11.02 13.27
N ASP A 78 -8.11 -11.02 13.45
CA ASP A 78 -7.19 -10.20 12.66
C ASP A 78 -7.18 -10.66 11.20
N SER A 79 -7.20 -9.70 10.27
CA SER A 79 -6.96 -9.89 8.85
C SER A 79 -6.24 -8.66 8.26
N LYS A 80 -5.95 -8.66 6.95
CA LYS A 80 -5.22 -7.57 6.31
C LYS A 80 -5.49 -7.50 4.81
N ALA A 81 -5.28 -6.33 4.23
CA ALA A 81 -5.20 -6.14 2.79
C ALA A 81 -3.81 -5.60 2.43
N THR A 82 -3.19 -6.13 1.37
CA THR A 82 -1.83 -5.71 0.97
C THR A 82 -1.77 -5.38 -0.52
N VAL A 83 -1.38 -4.15 -0.82
CA VAL A 83 -1.10 -3.68 -2.19
C VAL A 83 0.41 -3.64 -2.41
N GLN A 84 0.85 -4.11 -3.58
CA GLN A 84 2.21 -3.99 -4.06
C GLN A 84 2.25 -3.15 -5.33
N ASP A 85 3.09 -2.11 -5.34
CA ASP A 85 3.39 -1.32 -6.53
C ASP A 85 4.90 -1.32 -6.83
N LEU A 86 5.28 -2.02 -7.89
CA LEU A 86 6.62 -2.11 -8.46
C LEU A 86 6.67 -1.50 -9.87
N ARG A 87 5.68 -0.67 -10.24
CA ARG A 87 5.63 -0.05 -11.57
C ARG A 87 6.79 0.90 -11.80
N GLY A 88 7.19 1.65 -10.77
CA GLY A 88 8.20 2.70 -10.87
C GLY A 88 7.72 3.94 -11.64
N THR A 89 6.41 4.05 -11.89
CA THR A 89 5.78 5.19 -12.58
C THR A 89 5.32 6.27 -11.61
N GLU A 90 5.20 5.96 -10.32
CA GLU A 90 4.76 6.87 -9.25
C GLU A 90 3.40 7.53 -9.54
N THR A 91 2.52 6.83 -10.25
CA THR A 91 1.20 7.35 -10.66
C THR A 91 0.16 7.33 -9.53
N GLY A 92 0.41 6.62 -8.44
CA GLY A 92 -0.56 6.36 -7.38
C GLY A 92 -1.53 5.23 -7.73
N TRP A 93 -2.42 4.89 -6.79
CA TRP A 93 -3.44 3.83 -6.92
C TRP A 93 -4.55 4.01 -5.86
N GLU A 94 -5.70 3.38 -6.09
CA GLU A 94 -6.81 3.30 -5.13
C GLU A 94 -7.22 1.84 -4.89
N LEU A 95 -7.40 1.46 -3.64
CA LEU A 95 -8.07 0.23 -3.23
C LEU A 95 -9.50 0.55 -2.81
N ARG A 96 -10.46 -0.09 -3.46
CA ARG A 96 -11.89 0.09 -3.24
C ARG A 96 -12.53 -1.19 -2.75
N LEU A 97 -13.54 -1.05 -1.91
CA LEU A 97 -14.33 -2.16 -1.36
C LEU A 97 -15.82 -1.90 -1.60
N ALA A 98 -16.51 -2.89 -2.14
CA ALA A 98 -17.96 -2.92 -2.27
C ALA A 98 -18.55 -4.06 -1.42
N GLN A 99 -19.73 -3.81 -0.85
CA GLN A 99 -20.57 -4.86 -0.31
C GLN A 99 -21.66 -5.18 -1.35
N ASP A 100 -21.60 -6.37 -1.94
CA ASP A 100 -22.39 -6.70 -3.13
C ASP A 100 -23.89 -6.81 -2.85
N GLY A 101 -24.27 -7.02 -1.59
CA GLY A 101 -25.66 -7.13 -1.15
C GLY A 101 -25.77 -7.22 0.36
N GLN A 102 -27.00 -7.45 0.86
CA GLN A 102 -27.18 -7.68 2.28
C GLN A 102 -26.68 -9.05 2.75
N PHE A 103 -26.52 -9.17 4.06
CA PHE A 103 -26.24 -10.44 4.70
C PHE A 103 -27.44 -11.38 4.55
N MET A 104 -27.21 -12.55 3.95
CA MET A 104 -28.25 -13.54 3.65
C MET A 104 -27.99 -14.88 4.35
N ASN A 105 -29.06 -15.49 4.86
CA ASN A 105 -29.16 -16.88 5.27
C ASN A 105 -30.30 -17.53 4.46
N GLY A 106 -29.98 -18.11 3.30
CA GLY A 106 -30.97 -18.55 2.33
C GLY A 106 -31.79 -17.36 1.81
N GLU A 107 -33.11 -17.39 2.04
CA GLU A 107 -34.04 -16.30 1.67
C GLU A 107 -34.21 -15.24 2.77
N LYS A 108 -33.51 -15.38 3.91
CA LYS A 108 -33.60 -14.43 5.03
C LYS A 108 -32.48 -13.42 4.95
N GLU A 109 -32.85 -12.15 5.02
CA GLU A 109 -31.96 -11.00 4.91
C GLU A 109 -31.83 -10.28 6.26
N LEU A 110 -30.63 -9.82 6.61
CA LEU A 110 -30.47 -8.81 7.67
C LEU A 110 -30.73 -7.42 7.08
N THR A 111 -32.00 -7.03 6.95
CA THR A 111 -32.39 -5.75 6.35
C THR A 111 -31.82 -4.56 7.11
N ASN A 112 -31.23 -3.62 6.35
CA ASN A 112 -30.52 -2.43 6.82
C ASN A 112 -29.33 -2.74 7.75
N ALA A 113 -28.72 -3.93 7.62
CA ALA A 113 -27.46 -4.20 8.28
C ALA A 113 -26.31 -3.50 7.54
N GLN A 114 -25.43 -2.84 8.29
CA GLN A 114 -24.42 -1.95 7.72
C GLN A 114 -23.04 -2.26 8.27
N ILE A 115 -22.06 -2.41 7.37
CA ILE A 115 -20.66 -2.52 7.73
C ILE A 115 -20.03 -1.13 7.80
N THR A 116 -19.32 -0.86 8.89
CA THR A 116 -18.42 0.30 9.03
C THR A 116 -16.99 -0.19 9.27
N LEU A 117 -16.04 0.36 8.50
CA LEU A 117 -14.61 0.13 8.68
C LEU A 117 -14.03 1.27 9.52
N ASP A 118 -13.52 0.92 10.69
CA ASP A 118 -12.89 1.81 11.66
C ASP A 118 -11.38 1.52 11.74
N THR A 119 -10.76 1.25 10.58
CA THR A 119 -9.32 1.02 10.47
C THR A 119 -8.57 2.33 10.72
N GLN A 120 -7.44 2.23 11.40
CA GLN A 120 -6.79 3.42 11.96
C GLN A 120 -5.48 3.77 11.25
N GLU A 121 -4.65 2.79 10.89
CA GLU A 121 -3.28 3.08 10.43
C GLU A 121 -2.73 2.03 9.46
N LEU A 122 -1.85 2.51 8.58
CA LEU A 122 -1.01 1.69 7.71
C LEU A 122 0.00 0.89 8.56
N ASP A 123 0.26 -0.37 8.21
CA ASP A 123 1.25 -1.21 8.90
C ASP A 123 2.64 -0.55 8.86
N ALA A 124 3.34 -0.55 10.00
CA ALA A 124 4.65 0.09 10.14
C ALA A 124 5.77 -0.56 9.29
N ASN A 125 5.58 -1.80 8.81
CA ASN A 125 6.48 -2.48 7.89
C ASN A 125 6.18 -2.18 6.42
N SER A 126 5.12 -1.40 6.13
CA SER A 126 4.86 -0.89 4.79
C SER A 126 6.05 -0.06 4.31
N THR A 127 6.47 -0.30 3.07
CA THR A 127 7.57 0.45 2.42
C THR A 127 7.05 1.58 1.54
N ALA A 128 5.76 1.55 1.19
CA ALA A 128 5.08 2.62 0.49
C ALA A 128 4.46 3.60 1.49
N ILE A 129 4.33 4.86 1.04
CA ILE A 129 3.43 5.82 1.67
C ILE A 129 2.04 5.61 1.07
N ALA A 130 1.04 5.42 1.92
CA ALA A 130 -0.38 5.27 1.54
C ALA A 130 -1.27 5.82 2.67
N ASN A 131 -2.50 6.17 2.32
CA ASN A 131 -3.52 6.72 3.21
C ASN A 131 -4.60 5.66 3.42
N VAL A 132 -4.75 5.18 4.66
CA VAL A 132 -5.89 4.35 5.07
C VAL A 132 -7.06 5.26 5.43
N LYS A 133 -8.27 4.94 4.96
CA LYS A 133 -9.49 5.69 5.28
C LYS A 133 -10.16 5.09 6.50
N SER A 134 -10.57 5.95 7.43
CA SER A 134 -11.32 5.55 8.62
C SER A 134 -12.80 5.93 8.51
N ASN A 135 -13.65 5.26 9.29
CA ASN A 135 -15.10 5.45 9.30
C ASN A 135 -15.75 5.26 7.92
N VAL A 136 -15.23 4.31 7.12
CA VAL A 136 -15.79 4.02 5.79
C VAL A 136 -17.03 3.16 5.97
N VAL A 137 -18.18 3.71 5.59
CA VAL A 137 -19.45 2.99 5.57
C VAL A 137 -19.62 2.29 4.22
N LEU A 138 -19.93 1.00 4.24
CA LEU A 138 -20.24 0.24 3.03
C LEU A 138 -21.76 0.23 2.79
N ASN A 139 -22.16 0.50 1.56
CA ASN A 139 -23.55 0.37 1.14
C ASN A 139 -23.78 -1.06 0.63
N PRO A 140 -24.81 -1.77 1.12
CA PRO A 140 -25.10 -3.14 0.70
C PRO A 140 -25.86 -3.19 -0.64
N ASN A 141 -25.43 -2.39 -1.61
CA ASN A 141 -26.04 -2.23 -2.94
C ASN A 141 -25.02 -2.41 -4.08
N GLY A 142 -23.78 -2.80 -3.76
CA GLY A 142 -22.68 -2.94 -4.73
C GLY A 142 -21.89 -1.66 -5.00
N ASP A 143 -22.25 -0.52 -4.39
CA ASP A 143 -21.43 0.69 -4.50
C ASP A 143 -20.08 0.49 -3.80
N SER A 144 -19.00 0.92 -4.47
CA SER A 144 -17.64 0.80 -3.93
C SER A 144 -17.14 2.09 -3.29
N SER A 145 -16.60 1.95 -2.08
CA SER A 145 -15.94 3.01 -1.33
C SER A 145 -14.41 2.87 -1.40
N VAL A 146 -13.68 3.98 -1.46
CA VAL A 146 -12.21 3.97 -1.33
C VAL A 146 -11.86 3.70 0.14
N ILE A 147 -11.01 2.70 0.38
CA ILE A 147 -10.57 2.30 1.74
C ILE A 147 -9.09 2.55 1.98
N MET A 148 -8.27 2.54 0.93
CA MET A 148 -6.87 2.89 0.98
C MET A 148 -6.44 3.49 -0.35
N ASP A 149 -5.58 4.51 -0.33
CA ASP A 149 -5.04 5.12 -1.56
C ASP A 149 -3.57 5.49 -1.41
N ALA A 150 -2.89 5.65 -2.55
CA ALA A 150 -1.61 6.31 -2.62
C ALA A 150 -1.64 7.39 -3.69
N ASN A 151 -1.23 8.61 -3.33
CA ASN A 151 -1.17 9.71 -4.29
C ASN A 151 -0.01 9.54 -5.28
N LYS A 152 0.00 10.41 -6.30
CA LYS A 152 1.15 10.56 -7.19
C LYS A 152 2.44 10.86 -6.39
N GLY A 153 3.55 10.20 -6.74
CA GLY A 153 4.81 10.29 -5.99
C GLY A 153 4.87 9.38 -4.74
N GLN A 154 3.78 8.67 -4.44
CA GLN A 154 3.67 7.72 -3.34
C GLN A 154 3.34 6.32 -3.88
N GLY A 155 3.07 5.36 -2.99
CA GLY A 155 2.54 4.05 -3.38
C GLY A 155 3.57 3.01 -3.82
N ASN A 156 4.75 3.40 -4.32
CA ASN A 156 5.82 2.46 -4.67
C ASN A 156 6.23 1.63 -3.44
N GLY A 157 6.25 0.31 -3.58
CA GLY A 157 6.57 -0.64 -2.50
C GLY A 157 5.35 -1.43 -2.05
N LEU A 158 5.32 -1.77 -0.76
CA LEU A 158 4.23 -2.48 -0.10
C LEU A 158 3.44 -1.52 0.77
N ALA A 159 2.12 -1.55 0.66
CA ALA A 159 1.18 -0.89 1.56
C ALA A 159 0.24 -1.95 2.14
N THR A 160 0.29 -2.13 3.46
CA THR A 160 -0.56 -3.09 4.17
C THR A 160 -1.48 -2.37 5.14
N GLU A 161 -2.78 -2.58 4.98
CA GLU A 161 -3.80 -2.17 5.93
C GLU A 161 -4.14 -3.37 6.84
N ASN A 162 -3.97 -3.19 8.15
CA ASN A 162 -4.31 -4.22 9.13
C ASN A 162 -5.75 -4.04 9.64
N PHE A 163 -6.58 -5.04 9.38
CA PHE A 163 -7.92 -5.17 9.94
C PHE A 163 -7.82 -5.98 11.23
N LYS A 164 -7.35 -5.35 12.31
CA LYS A 164 -7.30 -6.00 13.62
C LYS A 164 -8.70 -6.32 14.14
N THR A 165 -8.80 -7.28 15.05
CA THR A 165 -10.02 -7.55 15.82
C THR A 165 -10.65 -6.23 16.31
N GLY A 166 -11.89 -5.99 15.90
CA GLY A 166 -12.68 -4.81 16.24
C GLY A 166 -12.47 -3.56 15.37
N ASN A 167 -11.64 -3.62 14.33
CA ASN A 167 -11.46 -2.51 13.37
C ASN A 167 -12.55 -2.46 12.27
N ALA A 168 -13.49 -3.40 12.28
CA ALA A 168 -14.73 -3.27 11.51
C ALA A 168 -15.91 -3.70 12.39
N SER A 169 -17.07 -3.10 12.10
CA SER A 169 -18.31 -3.38 12.82
C SER A 169 -19.47 -3.59 11.86
N LEU A 170 -20.42 -4.43 12.27
CA LEU A 170 -21.68 -4.70 11.61
C LEU A 170 -22.81 -4.26 12.55
N SER A 171 -23.52 -3.20 12.18
CA SER A 171 -24.76 -2.81 12.86
C SER A 171 -25.92 -3.63 12.30
N VAL A 172 -26.72 -4.23 13.18
CA VAL A 172 -27.90 -5.01 12.81
C VAL A 172 -29.12 -4.48 13.57
N PRO A 173 -30.12 -3.91 12.88
CA PRO A 173 -31.32 -3.42 13.54
C PRO A 173 -32.10 -4.53 14.27
N GLY A 174 -32.65 -4.23 15.44
CA GLY A 174 -33.48 -5.14 16.22
C GLY A 174 -34.76 -5.53 15.49
N VAL A 175 -35.28 -4.62 14.68
CA VAL A 175 -36.48 -4.82 13.87
C VAL A 175 -36.30 -5.84 12.74
N THR A 176 -35.06 -6.17 12.33
CA THR A 176 -34.86 -7.20 11.32
C THR A 176 -35.16 -8.59 11.89
N THR A 177 -35.91 -9.38 11.13
CA THR A 177 -36.24 -10.76 11.53
C THR A 177 -35.02 -11.64 11.36
N LYS A 178 -34.55 -12.24 12.46
CA LYS A 178 -33.41 -13.14 12.48
C LYS A 178 -33.90 -14.58 12.66
N VAL A 179 -33.40 -15.49 11.84
CA VAL A 179 -33.54 -16.96 12.01
C VAL A 179 -32.19 -17.60 12.29
N ILE A 180 -32.20 -18.78 12.92
CA ILE A 180 -31.00 -19.55 13.25
C ILE A 180 -30.19 -19.88 11.99
N GLY A 181 -28.88 -19.72 12.06
CA GLY A 181 -27.92 -20.07 11.01
C GLY A 181 -27.02 -18.90 10.62
N GLN A 182 -26.07 -19.18 9.72
CA GLN A 182 -25.07 -18.20 9.29
C GLN A 182 -25.67 -17.23 8.25
N TYR A 183 -25.48 -15.94 8.48
CA TYR A 183 -25.68 -14.94 7.44
C TYR A 183 -24.34 -14.56 6.81
N THR A 184 -24.30 -14.41 5.50
CA THR A 184 -23.09 -14.07 4.74
C THR A 184 -23.37 -12.99 3.70
N THR A 185 -22.35 -12.22 3.34
CA THR A 185 -22.35 -11.29 2.21
C THR A 185 -21.08 -11.50 1.40
N THR A 186 -21.09 -11.08 0.13
CA THR A 186 -19.87 -11.00 -0.68
C THR A 186 -19.30 -9.59 -0.61
N LEU A 187 -17.97 -9.51 -0.50
CA LEU A 187 -17.20 -8.27 -0.54
C LEU A 187 -16.32 -8.29 -1.79
N THR A 188 -16.45 -7.25 -2.62
CA THR A 188 -15.66 -7.12 -3.85
C THR A 188 -14.57 -6.07 -3.66
N TRP A 189 -13.31 -6.50 -3.80
CA TRP A 189 -12.13 -5.65 -3.70
C TRP A 189 -11.62 -5.28 -5.09
N THR A 190 -11.44 -3.98 -5.36
CA THR A 190 -10.99 -3.47 -6.65
C THR A 190 -9.76 -2.58 -6.48
N LEU A 191 -8.65 -2.95 -7.11
CA LEU A 191 -7.43 -2.14 -7.18
C LEU A 191 -7.41 -1.36 -8.49
N MET A 192 -7.36 -0.04 -8.41
CA MET A 192 -7.31 0.88 -9.55
C MET A 192 -5.91 1.45 -9.72
N ASP A 193 -5.46 1.59 -10.97
CA ASP A 193 -4.08 1.96 -11.33
C ASP A 193 -3.78 3.46 -11.27
N SER A 194 -4.78 4.26 -10.89
CA SER A 194 -4.74 5.71 -10.77
C SER A 194 -5.73 6.19 -9.72
N VAL A 195 -5.46 7.37 -9.13
CA VAL A 195 -6.40 8.03 -8.23
C VAL A 195 -7.51 8.69 -9.05
N SER A 196 -8.74 8.56 -8.59
CA SER A 196 -9.89 9.24 -9.18
C SER A 196 -9.68 10.74 -8.95
N ASN A 197 -9.43 11.52 -10.01
CA ASN A 197 -9.42 12.98 -9.90
C ASN A 197 -10.81 13.44 -9.44
N GLN A 198 -10.94 13.79 -8.16
CA GLN A 198 -12.08 14.54 -7.61
C GLN A 198 -12.02 15.98 -8.13
#